data_AF-A0A6N7LY44-F1
#
_entry.id   AF-A0A6N7LY44-F1
#
_cell.length_a   1.000
_cell.length_b   1.000
_cell.length_c   1.000
_cell.angle_alpha   90.00
_cell.angle_beta   90.00
_cell.angle_gamma   90.00
#
_symmetry.space_group_name_H-M   'P 1'
#
loop_
_entity.id
_entity.type
_entity.pdbx_description
1 polymer ?
#
loop_
_entity_poly.entity_id
_entity_poly.type
_entity_poly.pdbx_seq_one_letter_code
_entity_poly.pdbx_strand_id
1 'polypeptide(L)' 'MEKELQELKELHQFYLYYDYKTGEIARELNVSTRTVQRWLSGKAIPSEEKLKQIRKLLNKKRRNL' A
#
# COMPACT_ATOMS: atom_id res chain seq x y z
N MET A 1 7.54 7.14 -14.44
CA MET A 1 8.41 7.70 -13.38
C MET A 1 7.70 8.68 -12.45
N GLU A 2 7.28 9.89 -12.84
CA GLU A 2 6.62 10.84 -11.89
C GLU A 2 5.28 10.33 -11.32
N LYS A 3 4.47 9.67 -12.16
CA LYS A 3 3.16 9.13 -11.74
C LYS A 3 3.27 8.01 -10.70
N GLU A 4 4.23 7.10 -10.88
CA GLU A 4 4.47 5.98 -9.95
C GLU A 4 4.99 6.49 -8.59
N LEU A 5 5.81 7.54 -8.61
CA LEU A 5 6.32 8.18 -7.40
C LEU A 5 5.20 8.92 -6.65
N GLN A 6 4.29 9.58 -7.36
CA GLN A 6 3.13 10.23 -6.78
C GLN A 6 2.17 9.22 -6.15
N GLU A 7 1.92 8.09 -6.83
CA GLU A 7 1.10 7.01 -6.30
C GLU A 7 1.71 6.36 -5.06
N LEU A 8 3.05 6.22 -5.02
CA LEU A 8 3.77 5.77 -3.82
C LEU A 8 3.65 6.78 -2.67
N LYS A 9 3.65 8.09 -2.95
CA LYS A 9 3.46 9.13 -1.93
C LYS A 9 2.03 9.16 -1.38
N GLU A 10 1.03 9.05 -2.24
CA GLU A 10 -0.38 8.95 -1.81
C GLU A 10 -0.60 7.70 -0.97
N LEU A 11 0.01 6.59 -1.38
CA LEU A 11 0.03 5.36 -0.61
C LEU A 11 0.71 5.57 0.75
N HIS A 12 1.87 6.22 0.79
CA HIS A 12 2.61 6.51 2.03
C HIS A 12 1.86 7.47 2.97
N GLN A 13 1.20 8.50 2.44
CA GLN A 13 0.35 9.40 3.22
C GLN A 13 -0.88 8.65 3.78
N PHE A 14 -1.52 7.81 2.97
CA PHE A 14 -2.64 7.00 3.45
C PHE A 14 -2.20 6.04 4.58
N TYR A 15 -1.01 5.45 4.47
CA TYR A 15 -0.43 4.59 5.50
C TYR A 15 -0.03 5.32 6.79
N LEU A 16 0.26 6.62 6.75
CA LEU A 16 0.58 7.42 7.94
C LEU A 16 -0.67 7.95 8.66
N TYR A 17 -1.74 8.24 7.92
CA TYR A 17 -2.95 8.87 8.47
C TYR A 17 -4.04 7.88 8.88
N TYR A 18 -4.09 6.70 8.27
CA TYR A 18 -4.90 5.61 8.80
C TYR A 18 -4.03 4.75 9.72
N ASP A 19 -4.57 4.31 10.85
CA ASP A 19 -3.99 3.30 11.74
C ASP A 19 -3.96 1.91 11.06
N TYR A 20 -3.48 1.88 9.81
CA TYR A 20 -3.49 0.74 8.93
C TYR A 20 -2.31 -0.14 9.35
N LYS A 21 -2.59 -1.06 10.27
CA LYS A 21 -1.60 -2.02 10.74
C LYS A 21 -1.09 -2.80 9.53
N THR A 22 0.22 -2.70 9.28
CA THR A 22 0.95 -3.42 8.22
C THR A 22 0.56 -4.91 8.10
N GLY A 23 0.09 -5.52 9.19
CA GLY A 23 -0.50 -6.87 9.23
C GLY A 23 -1.76 -7.07 8.39
N GLU A 24 -2.70 -6.12 8.37
CA GLU A 24 -3.94 -6.26 7.60
C GLU A 24 -3.66 -6.18 6.10
N ILE A 25 -2.80 -5.25 5.69
CA ILE A 25 -2.37 -5.11 4.29
C ILE A 25 -1.61 -6.35 3.85
N ALA A 26 -0.72 -6.87 4.70
CA ALA A 26 0.01 -8.10 4.45
C ALA A 26 -0.94 -9.28 4.23
N ARG A 27 -1.98 -9.43 5.07
CA ARG A 27 -3.01 -10.46 4.88
C ARG A 27 -3.79 -10.29 3.58
N GLU A 28 -4.29 -9.10 3.31
CA GLU A 28 -5.13 -8.82 2.14
C GLU A 28 -4.36 -8.95 0.81
N LEU A 29 -3.06 -8.63 0.83
CA LEU A 29 -2.19 -8.75 -0.33
C LEU A 29 -1.46 -10.11 -0.40
N ASN A 30 -1.68 -10.99 0.58
CA ASN A 30 -0.96 -12.26 0.73
C ASN A 30 0.56 -12.11 0.61
N VAL A 31 1.13 -11.19 1.39
CA VAL A 31 2.57 -10.95 1.49
C VAL A 31 3.00 -10.89 2.95
N SER A 32 4.31 -10.91 3.22
CA SER A 32 4.80 -10.71 4.58
C SER A 32 4.63 -9.25 5.03
N THR A 33 4.44 -9.04 6.34
CA THR A 33 4.47 -7.69 6.95
C THR A 33 5.78 -6.97 6.66
N ARG A 34 6.90 -7.70 6.64
CA ARG A 34 8.22 -7.19 6.26
C ARG A 34 8.25 -6.68 4.82
N THR A 35 7.57 -7.34 3.89
CA THR A 35 7.44 -6.88 2.50
C THR A 35 6.75 -5.52 2.46
N VAL A 36 5.64 -5.37 3.19
CA VAL A 36 4.91 -4.09 3.29
C VAL A 36 5.81 -3.01 3.91
N GLN A 37 6.51 -3.29 5.01
CA GLN A 37 7.45 -2.33 5.62
C GLN A 37 8.57 -1.89 4.67
N ARG A 38 9.08 -2.80 3.82
CA ARG A 38 10.08 -2.45 2.81
C ARG A 38 9.50 -1.53 1.72
N TRP A 39 8.25 -1.73 1.33
CA TRP A 39 7.55 -0.81 0.43
C TRP A 39 7.35 0.56 1.06
N LEU A 40 6.92 0.61 2.32
CA LEU A 40 6.74 1.85 3.07
C LEU A 40 8.03 2.65 3.21
N SER A 41 9.12 1.98 3.54
CA SER A 41 10.45 2.61 3.70
C SER A 41 11.14 2.93 2.37
N GLY A 42 10.49 2.71 1.22
CA GLY A 42 11.08 2.95 -0.10
C GLY A 42 12.22 1.98 -0.47
N LYS A 43 12.47 0.95 0.35
CA LYS A 43 13.54 -0.05 0.13
C LYS A 43 13.16 -1.13 -0.89
N ALA A 44 11.91 -1.14 -1.36
CA ALA A 44 11.42 -2.00 -2.40
C ALA A 44 10.22 -1.34 -3.08
N ILE A 45 10.00 -1.66 -4.36
CA ILE A 45 8.84 -1.20 -5.12
C ILE A 45 7.89 -2.41 -5.30
N PRO A 46 6.58 -2.28 -5.04
CA PRO A 46 5.63 -3.34 -5.32
C PRO A 46 5.54 -3.60 -6.83
N SER A 47 5.26 -4.84 -7.22
CA SER A 47 4.99 -5.14 -8.64
C SER A 47 3.69 -4.47 -9.09
N GLU A 48 3.51 -4.30 -10.41
CA GLU A 48 2.28 -3.74 -10.98
C GLU A 48 1.01 -4.46 -10.50
N GLU A 49 1.06 -5.79 -10.36
CA GLU A 49 -0.05 -6.58 -9.83
C GLU A 49 -0.36 -6.19 -8.37
N LYS A 50 0.67 -6.05 -7.54
CA LYS A 50 0.51 -5.61 -6.14
C LYS A 50 0.01 -4.18 -6.06
N LEU A 51 0.46 -3.29 -6.93
CA LEU A 51 -0.06 -1.93 -7.03
C LEU A 51 -1.56 -1.92 -7.37
N LYS A 52 -2.01 -2.76 -8.31
CA LYS A 52 -3.44 -2.91 -8.63
C LYS A 52 -4.25 -3.40 -7.42
N GLN A 53 -3.75 -4.40 -6.70
CA GLN A 53 -4.40 -4.93 -5.50
C GLN A 53 -4.47 -3.87 -4.38
N ILE A 54 -3.39 -3.13 -4.16
CA ILE A 54 -3.32 -2.01 -3.21
C ILE A 54 -4.39 -0.97 -3.57
N ARG A 55 -4.45 -0.51 -4.83
CA ARG A 55 -5.48 0.46 -5.29
C ARG A 55 -6.90 -0.06 -5.06
N LYS A 56 -7.15 -1.34 -5.31
CA LYS A 56 -8.48 -1.96 -5.07
C LYS A 56 -8.84 -1.96 -3.58
N LEU A 57 -7.89 -2.30 -2.71
CA LEU A 57 -8.06 -2.24 -1.26
C LEU A 57 -8.40 -0.84 -0.78
N LEU A 58 -7.64 0.16 -1.24
CA LEU A 58 -7.86 1.57 -0.92
C LEU A 58 -9.25 2.03 -1.35
N ASN A 59 -9.65 1.74 -2.59
CA ASN A 59 -10.98 2.12 -3.10
C ASN A 59 -12.13 1.43 -2.36
N LYS A 60 -11.97 0.15 -2.00
CA LYS A 60 -12.97 -0.60 -1.22
C LYS A 60 -13.18 0.05 0.15
N LYS A 61 -12.09 0.46 0.80
CA LYS A 61 -12.12 1.03 2.16
C LYS A 61 -12.62 2.46 2.19
N ARG A 62 -12.25 3.29 1.21
CA ARG A 62 -12.79 4.65 1.04
C ARG A 62 -14.32 4.67 0.85
N ARG A 63 -14.92 3.61 0.31
CA ARG A 63 -16.37 3.47 0.15
C ARG A 63 -17.10 2.95 1.40
N ASN A 64 -16.37 2.43 2.38
CA ASN A 64 -16.91 1.85 3.61
C ASN A 64 -16.71 2.78 4.83
N LEU A 65 -16.26 4.01 4.59
CA LEU A 65 -16.17 5.14 5.54
C LEU A 65 -17.20 6.19 5.13
#